data_AF-A0A8K0HU95-F1
#
_entry.id   AF-A0A8K0HU95-F1
#
_cell.length_a   1.000
_cell.length_b   1.000
_cell.length_c   1.000
_cell.angle_alpha   90.00
_cell.angle_beta   90.00
_cell.angle_gamma   90.00
#
_symmetry.space_group_name_H-M   'P 1'
#
loop_
_entity.id
_entity.type
_entity.pdbx_description
1 polymer ?
#
loop_
_entity_poly.entity_id
_entity_poly.type
_entity_poly.pdbx_seq_one_letter_code
_entity_poly.pdbx_strand_id
1 'polypeptide(L)'
;MNMCSKCHKEMILKQEQAKLAASSIDNIVNGNGSSSGKEPIISGNVDIAAGSVGPKTILAQPSDAPVSGEVGGVKAKEGPNRCNTCTKRVGLMGFTCRCGNLFCAIHRYSDKHNCPFDYRTAARDAIAKANPVVKAEKLDKI
;
A
#
# COMPACT_ATOMS: atom_id res chain seq x y z
N MET A 1 12.10 -28.52 8.77
CA MET A 1 11.05 -27.59 8.32
C MET A 1 11.68 -26.45 7.52
N ASN A 2 11.22 -26.18 6.29
CA ASN A 2 11.66 -25.01 5.52
C ASN A 2 10.96 -23.74 6.03
N MET A 3 11.50 -23.17 7.10
CA MET A 3 11.00 -21.92 7.69
C MET A 3 11.66 -20.73 7.00
N CYS A 4 10.88 -19.68 6.73
CA CYS A 4 11.43 -18.42 6.25
C CYS A 4 12.28 -17.75 7.35
N SER A 5 13.12 -16.78 6.97
CA SER A 5 14.06 -16.12 7.89
C SER A 5 13.38 -15.42 9.09
N LYS A 6 12.08 -15.09 9.00
CA LYS A 6 11.29 -14.55 10.12
C LYS A 6 10.82 -15.65 11.08
N CYS A 7 10.18 -16.69 10.56
CA CYS A 7 9.65 -17.78 11.39
C CYS A 7 10.77 -18.59 12.07
N HIS A 8 11.94 -18.70 11.44
CA HIS A 8 13.10 -19.32 12.08
C HIS A 8 13.59 -18.50 13.28
N LYS A 9 13.69 -17.16 13.15
CA LYS A 9 14.09 -16.28 14.26
C LYS A 9 13.10 -16.33 15.42
N GLU A 10 11.79 -16.28 15.12
CA GLU A 10 10.75 -16.37 16.15
C GLU A 10 10.77 -17.72 16.88
N MET A 11 11.00 -18.81 16.16
CA MET A 11 11.10 -20.15 16.74
C MET A 11 12.30 -20.25 17.70
N ILE A 12 13.46 -19.70 17.32
CA ILE A 12 14.66 -19.68 18.17
C ILE A 12 14.42 -18.82 19.42
N LEU A 13 13.86 -17.62 19.29
CA LEU A 13 13.55 -16.75 20.44
C LEU A 13 12.56 -17.42 21.41
N LYS A 14 11.54 -18.11 20.87
CA LYS A 14 10.57 -18.85 21.67
C LYS A 14 11.20 -20.06 22.37
N GLN A 15 12.15 -20.72 21.74
CA GLN A 15 12.90 -21.82 22.32
C GLN A 15 13.83 -21.33 23.45
N GLU A 16 14.48 -20.18 23.28
CA GLU A 16 15.30 -19.55 24.33
C GLU A 16 14.45 -19.13 25.53
N GLN A 17 13.30 -18.51 25.30
CA GLN A 17 12.37 -18.13 26.38
C GLN A 17 11.86 -19.35 27.16
N ALA A 18 11.52 -20.44 26.46
CA ALA A 18 11.12 -21.69 27.11
C ALA A 18 12.26 -22.33 27.91
N LYS A 19 13.49 -22.25 27.39
CA LYS A 19 14.69 -22.75 28.08
C LYS A 19 14.98 -21.94 29.35
N LEU A 20 14.86 -20.61 29.29
CA LEU A 20 15.02 -19.73 30.45
C LEU A 20 13.96 -20.03 31.53
N ALA A 21 12.70 -20.20 31.13
CA ALA A 21 11.63 -20.58 32.05
C ALA A 21 11.87 -21.96 32.68
N ALA A 22 12.33 -22.95 31.92
CA ALA A 22 12.68 -24.27 32.44
C ALA A 22 13.84 -24.22 33.43
N SER A 23 14.90 -23.44 33.15
CA SER A 23 16.05 -23.28 34.05
C SER A 23 15.75 -22.45 35.31
N SER A 24 14.68 -21.67 35.30
CA SER A 24 14.28 -20.84 36.46
C SER A 24 13.68 -21.66 37.61
N ILE A 25 13.26 -22.90 37.35
CA ILE A 25 12.65 -23.80 38.35
C ILE A 25 13.71 -24.55 39.19
N ASP A 26 14.92 -24.74 38.69
CA ASP A 26 15.99 -25.44 39.43
C ASP A 26 16.58 -24.61 40.59
N ASN A 27 16.33 -23.29 40.64
CA ASN A 27 16.79 -22.42 41.72
C ASN A 27 15.89 -22.45 42.97
N ILE A 28 14.71 -23.10 42.91
CA ILE A 28 13.72 -23.09 44.01
C ILE A 28 13.87 -24.32 44.92
N VAL A 29 14.48 -25.42 44.46
CA VAL A 29 14.50 -26.69 45.21
C VAL A 29 15.64 -26.84 46.23
N ASN A 30 16.35 -25.75 46.58
CA ASN A 30 17.37 -25.80 47.63
C ASN A 30 17.27 -24.69 48.71
N GLY A 31 16.11 -24.05 48.83
CA GLY A 31 15.85 -23.01 49.84
C GLY A 31 14.69 -23.38 50.76
N ASN A 32 15.01 -23.86 51.96
CA ASN A 32 14.10 -23.87 53.10
C ASN A 32 13.72 -22.42 53.45
N GLY A 33 12.44 -22.03 53.37
CA GLY A 33 12.00 -20.72 53.88
C GLY A 33 10.59 -20.27 53.46
N SER A 34 9.78 -19.97 54.45
CA SER A 34 8.35 -19.60 54.43
C SER A 34 7.93 -18.36 53.63
N SER A 35 6.68 -18.44 53.16
CA SER A 35 5.62 -17.41 53.11
C SER A 35 5.65 -16.23 52.13
N SER A 36 4.51 -16.13 51.42
CA SER A 36 3.69 -14.95 51.13
C SER A 36 4.20 -13.86 50.17
N GLY A 37 3.70 -13.97 48.93
CA GLY A 37 2.93 -12.94 48.23
C GLY A 37 3.64 -11.65 47.81
N LYS A 38 3.53 -11.33 46.51
CA LYS A 38 2.88 -10.11 45.98
C LYS A 38 3.19 -9.96 44.48
N GLU A 39 2.14 -9.88 43.68
CA GLU A 39 2.20 -9.28 42.35
C GLU A 39 2.55 -7.78 42.46
N PRO A 40 3.07 -7.19 41.37
CA PRO A 40 2.42 -5.97 40.92
C PRO A 40 2.24 -5.87 39.40
N ILE A 41 1.03 -5.46 39.04
CA ILE A 41 0.62 -4.77 37.82
C ILE A 41 1.41 -3.45 37.69
N ILE A 42 1.76 -3.01 36.47
CA ILE A 42 1.59 -1.62 35.99
C ILE A 42 1.80 -1.54 34.46
N SER A 43 0.88 -0.81 33.84
CA SER A 43 0.77 -0.43 32.44
C SER A 43 1.67 0.76 32.09
N GLY A 44 2.18 0.86 30.86
CA GLY A 44 2.89 2.04 30.37
C GLY A 44 3.23 1.99 28.88
N ASN A 45 2.64 2.89 28.11
CA ASN A 45 2.81 3.17 26.69
C ASN A 45 3.61 4.47 26.49
N VAL A 46 4.65 4.50 25.64
CA VAL A 46 5.06 5.73 24.90
C VAL A 46 5.96 5.43 23.70
N ASP A 47 5.86 6.34 22.72
CA ASP A 47 6.29 6.33 21.33
C ASP A 47 7.80 6.59 21.01
N ILE A 48 8.21 6.03 19.86
CA ILE A 48 8.96 6.57 18.69
C ILE A 48 10.16 7.54 18.88
N ALA A 49 11.29 7.16 18.25
CA ALA A 49 12.18 7.92 17.32
C ALA A 49 13.64 7.42 17.45
N ALA A 50 14.56 7.41 16.48
CA ALA A 50 14.62 7.66 15.04
C ALA A 50 16.06 7.34 14.54
N GLY A 51 16.23 7.19 13.22
CA GLY A 51 17.51 7.35 12.51
C GLY A 51 18.19 6.04 12.06
N SER A 52 18.92 5.96 10.95
CA SER A 52 19.22 6.86 9.83
C SER A 52 20.07 6.10 8.79
N VAL A 53 19.99 6.46 7.49
CA VAL A 53 20.89 6.18 6.31
C VAL A 53 21.36 4.74 6.02
N GLY A 54 21.58 4.26 4.79
CA GLY A 54 21.90 4.82 3.47
C GLY A 54 22.55 3.70 2.60
N PRO A 55 22.92 3.93 1.32
CA PRO A 55 22.53 3.07 0.17
C PRO A 55 23.66 2.23 -0.45
N LYS A 56 23.33 1.24 -1.31
CA LYS A 56 24.26 0.80 -2.39
C LYS A 56 23.56 0.16 -3.60
N THR A 57 23.91 0.72 -4.75
CA THR A 57 23.58 0.47 -6.16
C THR A 57 24.06 -0.92 -6.64
N ILE A 58 23.49 -1.44 -7.75
CA ILE A 58 24.22 -1.93 -8.95
C ILE A 58 23.24 -2.18 -10.11
N LEU A 59 23.74 -1.84 -11.30
CA LEU A 59 23.21 -1.78 -12.66
C LEU A 59 23.50 -3.09 -13.43
N ALA A 60 22.63 -3.51 -14.36
CA ALA A 60 23.03 -4.18 -15.63
C ALA A 60 21.86 -4.36 -16.62
N GLN A 61 22.08 -3.93 -17.86
CA GLN A 61 21.52 -4.38 -19.16
C GLN A 61 22.70 -5.01 -19.96
N PRO A 62 22.60 -5.71 -21.14
CA PRO A 62 21.65 -5.53 -22.27
C PRO A 62 21.29 -6.80 -23.12
N SER A 63 20.48 -6.61 -24.19
CA SER A 63 20.75 -7.01 -25.61
C SER A 63 19.49 -7.35 -26.45
N ASP A 64 19.47 -6.82 -27.68
CA ASP A 64 18.41 -6.86 -28.72
C ASP A 64 18.46 -8.09 -29.66
N ALA A 65 17.29 -8.50 -30.20
CA ALA A 65 17.04 -8.76 -31.64
C ALA A 65 15.58 -9.28 -31.88
N PRO A 66 14.99 -9.04 -33.07
CA PRO A 66 13.53 -9.12 -33.29
C PRO A 66 13.09 -10.45 -33.90
N VAL A 67 11.87 -10.90 -33.58
CA VAL A 67 11.14 -11.85 -34.42
C VAL A 67 9.67 -11.46 -34.49
N SER A 68 9.21 -11.28 -35.73
CA SER A 68 7.80 -11.08 -36.10
C SER A 68 6.99 -12.35 -35.89
N GLY A 69 5.74 -12.21 -35.45
CA GLY A 69 4.75 -13.29 -35.49
C GLY A 69 3.54 -13.08 -34.59
N GLU A 70 2.47 -12.54 -35.18
CA GLU A 70 1.05 -12.82 -34.90
C GLU A 70 0.38 -12.24 -33.64
N VAL A 71 -0.63 -11.39 -33.88
CA VAL A 71 -1.36 -10.56 -32.91
C VAL A 71 -2.41 -11.39 -32.17
N GLY A 72 -1.99 -11.99 -31.06
CA GLY A 72 -2.83 -12.31 -29.91
C GLY A 72 -2.27 -11.55 -28.72
N GLY A 73 -2.90 -10.43 -28.33
CA GLY A 73 -2.33 -9.44 -27.40
C GLY A 73 -1.96 -9.99 -26.02
N VAL A 74 -0.74 -10.52 -25.90
CA VAL A 74 -0.11 -10.90 -24.64
C VAL A 74 0.19 -9.62 -23.88
N LYS A 75 -0.50 -9.46 -22.74
CA LYS A 75 -0.33 -8.35 -21.80
C LYS A 75 1.16 -8.22 -21.46
N ALA A 76 1.76 -7.11 -21.86
CA ALA A 76 3.08 -6.72 -21.38
C ALA A 76 3.06 -6.81 -19.85
N LYS A 77 4.14 -7.33 -19.26
CA LYS A 77 4.26 -7.41 -17.80
C LYS A 77 4.24 -5.99 -17.25
N GLU A 78 3.05 -5.56 -16.84
CA GLU A 78 2.81 -4.24 -16.30
C GLU A 78 3.73 -4.07 -15.08
N GLY A 79 4.63 -3.10 -15.19
CA GLY A 79 5.52 -2.74 -14.09
C GLY A 79 4.70 -2.42 -12.82
N PRO A 80 5.35 -2.35 -11.65
CA PRO A 80 4.63 -2.10 -10.40
C PRO A 80 3.81 -0.81 -10.49
N ASN A 81 2.50 -0.88 -10.22
CA ASN A 81 1.62 0.30 -10.19
C ASN A 81 2.19 1.35 -9.22
N ARG A 82 2.53 2.52 -9.77
CA ARG A 82 3.13 3.67 -9.06
C ARG A 82 2.31 4.93 -9.33
N CYS A 83 2.32 5.83 -8.36
CA CYS A 83 1.73 7.16 -8.49
C CYS A 83 2.52 7.99 -9.51
N ASN A 84 1.83 8.65 -10.45
CA ASN A 84 2.51 9.46 -11.47
C ASN A 84 3.16 10.75 -10.88
N THR A 85 2.66 11.28 -9.77
CA THR A 85 3.22 12.49 -9.14
C THR A 85 4.40 12.19 -8.21
N CYS A 86 4.27 11.18 -7.33
CA CYS A 86 5.26 10.92 -6.29
C CYS A 86 5.99 9.58 -6.43
N THR A 87 5.70 8.79 -7.47
CA THR A 87 6.29 7.47 -7.78
C THR A 87 6.17 6.40 -6.67
N LYS A 88 5.41 6.72 -5.60
CA LYS A 88 5.05 5.79 -4.53
C LYS A 88 4.30 4.59 -5.12
N ARG A 89 4.64 3.38 -4.69
CA ARG A 89 3.94 2.16 -5.07
C ARG A 89 2.51 2.21 -4.50
N VAL A 90 1.52 2.03 -5.37
CA VAL A 90 0.09 2.13 -5.05
C VAL A 90 -0.64 0.79 -5.18
N GLY A 91 0.03 -0.21 -5.77
CA GLY A 91 -0.46 -1.60 -5.80
C GLY A 91 -1.80 -1.71 -6.52
N LEU A 92 -2.71 -2.52 -5.96
CA LEU A 92 -4.06 -2.72 -6.49
C LEU A 92 -5.00 -1.54 -6.19
N MET A 93 -4.72 -0.78 -5.12
CA MET A 93 -5.55 0.35 -4.65
C MET A 93 -5.17 1.69 -5.28
N GLY A 94 -4.72 1.67 -6.54
CA GLY A 94 -4.44 2.87 -7.30
C GLY A 94 -5.72 3.60 -7.70
N PHE A 95 -5.71 4.93 -7.66
CA PHE A 95 -6.80 5.73 -8.21
C PHE A 95 -6.46 6.17 -9.63
N THR A 96 -7.27 5.76 -10.60
CA THR A 96 -7.17 6.23 -11.99
C THR A 96 -7.83 7.61 -12.10
N CYS A 97 -7.10 8.59 -12.64
CA CYS A 97 -7.66 9.87 -13.00
C CYS A 97 -8.21 9.84 -14.44
N ARG A 98 -9.06 10.81 -14.79
CA ARG A 98 -9.58 10.99 -16.16
C ARG A 98 -8.50 11.29 -17.19
N CYS A 99 -7.33 11.78 -16.75
CA CYS A 99 -6.16 11.95 -17.62
C CYS A 99 -5.43 10.62 -17.93
N GLY A 100 -5.93 9.48 -17.47
CA GLY A 100 -5.35 8.15 -17.74
C GLY A 100 -4.23 7.73 -16.79
N ASN A 101 -3.72 8.65 -15.98
CA ASN A 101 -2.66 8.36 -15.01
C ASN A 101 -3.21 7.78 -13.70
N LEU A 102 -2.34 7.07 -12.98
CA LEU A 102 -2.66 6.38 -11.74
C LEU A 102 -1.96 7.04 -10.55
N PHE A 103 -2.70 7.24 -9.45
CA PHE A 103 -2.29 8.07 -8.32
C PHE A 103 -2.52 7.39 -6.97
N CYS A 104 -1.81 7.86 -5.93
CA CYS A 104 -2.07 7.49 -4.54
C CYS A 104 -3.21 8.32 -3.95
N ALA A 105 -3.69 7.96 -2.74
CA ALA A 105 -4.79 8.65 -2.07
C ALA A 105 -4.61 10.18 -1.96
N ILE A 106 -3.36 10.64 -1.78
CA ILE A 106 -3.03 12.06 -1.61
C ILE A 106 -3.08 12.83 -2.94
N HIS A 107 -2.68 12.19 -4.05
CA HIS A 107 -2.60 12.83 -5.37
C HIS A 107 -3.78 12.50 -6.28
N ARG A 108 -4.84 11.90 -5.72
CA ARG A 108 -6.03 11.46 -6.45
C ARG A 108 -6.77 12.63 -7.13
N TYR A 109 -6.86 13.77 -6.45
CA TYR A 109 -7.64 14.91 -6.91
C TYR A 109 -6.90 15.71 -8.00
N SER A 110 -7.66 16.33 -8.92
CA SER A 110 -7.13 17.01 -10.11
C SER A 110 -6.20 18.18 -9.80
N ASP A 111 -6.41 18.85 -8.67
CA ASP A 111 -5.60 19.95 -8.15
C ASP A 111 -4.21 19.50 -7.69
N LYS A 112 -4.05 18.21 -7.37
CA LYS A 112 -2.81 17.67 -6.81
C LYS A 112 -1.80 17.17 -7.86
N HIS A 113 -2.18 17.12 -9.13
CA HIS A 113 -1.32 16.59 -10.19
C HIS A 113 -1.39 17.34 -11.53
N ASN A 114 -1.87 18.60 -11.53
CA ASN A 114 -2.03 19.41 -12.75
C ASN A 114 -2.72 18.62 -13.88
N CYS A 115 -3.91 18.10 -13.59
CA CYS A 115 -4.64 17.25 -14.53
C CYS A 115 -4.88 17.98 -15.87
N PRO A 116 -4.41 17.44 -17.02
CA PRO A 116 -4.63 18.06 -18.33
C PRO A 116 -6.06 17.88 -18.85
N PHE A 117 -6.90 17.13 -18.14
CA PHE A 117 -8.28 16.89 -18.52
C PHE A 117 -9.15 18.13 -18.25
N ASP A 118 -9.86 18.62 -19.27
CA ASP A 118 -10.78 19.74 -19.12
C ASP A 118 -12.14 19.29 -18.57
N TYR A 119 -12.29 19.41 -17.25
CA TYR A 119 -13.53 19.10 -16.55
C TYR A 119 -14.68 20.06 -16.90
N ARG A 120 -14.39 21.29 -17.33
CA ARG A 120 -15.43 22.31 -17.55
C ARG A 120 -16.20 22.05 -18.83
N THR A 121 -15.49 21.79 -19.93
CA THR A 121 -16.11 21.45 -21.22
C THR A 121 -16.85 20.12 -21.11
N ALA A 122 -16.20 19.09 -20.55
CA ALA A 122 -16.83 17.79 -20.36
C ALA A 122 -18.12 17.86 -19.51
N ALA A 123 -18.14 18.70 -18.47
CA ALA A 123 -19.36 18.90 -17.67
C ALA A 123 -20.45 19.65 -18.45
N ARG A 124 -20.08 20.69 -19.20
CA ARG A 124 -21.04 21.45 -20.03
C ARG A 124 -21.69 20.56 -21.09
N ASP A 125 -20.91 19.73 -21.75
CA ASP A 125 -21.41 18.81 -22.78
C ASP A 125 -22.33 17.75 -22.19
N ALA A 126 -22.01 17.23 -21.01
CA ALA A 126 -22.86 16.29 -20.28
C ALA A 126 -24.20 16.94 -19.88
N ILE A 127 -24.19 18.19 -19.40
CA ILE A 127 -25.40 18.94 -19.05
C ILE A 127 -26.22 19.23 -20.31
N ALA A 128 -25.59 19.71 -21.38
CA ALA A 128 -26.28 19.99 -22.65
C ALA A 128 -26.96 18.74 -23.23
N LYS A 129 -26.31 17.57 -23.10
CA LYS A 129 -26.88 16.29 -23.52
C LYS A 129 -28.03 15.81 -22.61
N ALA A 130 -28.00 16.16 -21.33
CA ALA A 130 -29.04 15.76 -20.37
C ALA A 130 -30.25 16.70 -20.37
N ASN A 131 -30.10 17.95 -20.85
CA ASN A 131 -31.18 18.92 -20.88
C ASN A 131 -32.27 18.49 -21.88
N PRO A 132 -33.53 18.33 -21.43
CA PRO A 132 -34.63 18.01 -22.33
C PRO A 132 -34.91 19.16 -23.28
N VAL A 133 -35.34 18.83 -24.50
CA VAL A 133 -35.67 19.82 -25.52
C VAL A 133 -37.03 20.44 -25.19
N VAL A 134 -37.02 21.63 -24.59
CA VAL A 134 -38.24 22.41 -24.34
C VAL A 134 -38.61 23.17 -25.61
N LYS A 135 -39.54 22.61 -26.38
CA LYS A 135 -40.19 23.28 -27.52
C LYS A 135 -41.68 23.42 -27.21
N ALA A 136 -42.15 24.67 -27.13
CA ALA A 136 -43.58 24.94 -27.07
C ALA A 136 -44.16 24.92 -28.49
N GLU A 137 -45.37 24.39 -28.63
CA GLU A 137 -46.14 24.49 -29.87
C GLU A 137 -46.60 25.94 -30.07
N LYS A 138 -46.49 26.45 -31.30
CA LYS A 138 -46.92 27.80 -31.63
C LYS A 138 -48.44 27.81 -31.68
N LEU A 139 -49.07 28.60 -30.81
CA LEU A 139 -50.53 28.76 -30.80
C LEU A 139 -50.97 29.61 -32.00
N ASP A 140 -51.98 29.14 -32.73
CA ASP A 140 -52.63 29.89 -33.78
C ASP A 140 -53.61 30.92 -33.19
N LYS A 141 -53.67 32.10 -33.82
CA LYS A 141 -54.56 33.19 -33.41
C LYS A 141 -56.01 32.82 -33.71
N ILE A 142 -56.87 32.99 -32.69
CA ILE A 142 -58.34 32.98 -32.80
C ILE A 142 -58.81 34.34 -33.33
#